data_AF-A0A2D4NE10-F1
#
_entry.id   AF-A0A2D4NE10-F1
#
_cell.length_a   1.000
_cell.length_b   1.000
_cell.length_c   1.000
_cell.angle_alpha   90.00
_cell.angle_beta   90.00
_cell.angle_gamma   90.00
#
_symmetry.space_group_name_H-M   'P 1'
#
loop_
_entity.id
_entity.type
_entity.pdbx_description
1 polymer ?
#
loop_
_entity_poly.entity_id
_entity_poly.type
_entity_poly.pdbx_seq_one_letter_code
_entity_poly.pdbx_strand_id
1 'polypeptide(L)'
;GIIAKEPISLEEEIKENRRSSSNKTLDAPEFELSDIFYFCRKGVESIMDDEVTKRFSAEELESWNLLSRTNYNFHYISLRLTILWGVGFLVRYCFLLPLRVALAFTGISLLVSGTTMVGLLPNGRHKEFLSKHVHLMCYRICIRALTAIITYHHRENRPRNGGICVANHTSPIDVIILASDGYYAMVGQIHGGLMGVIQRAMVKACPHVWFERSEVKDRHLVARRLTEHANDKSKLPILIFPEGTCINNTSVMMFKKGSFEIDATVYPVAIKYDPQFGDAFF
;
A
#
# COMPACT_ATOMS: atom_id res chain seq x y z
N GLY A 1 -19.77 -1.38 -24.25
CA GLY A 1 -19.02 -0.25 -24.82
C GLY A 1 -19.59 1.01 -24.23
N ILE A 2 -18.83 1.69 -23.37
CA ILE A 2 -19.21 3.01 -22.87
C ILE A 2 -18.86 3.98 -23.99
N ILE A 3 -19.88 4.57 -24.61
CA ILE A 3 -19.67 5.66 -25.56
C ILE A 3 -19.10 6.81 -24.75
N ALA A 4 -17.79 7.06 -24.89
CA ALA A 4 -17.19 8.27 -24.40
C ALA A 4 -17.84 9.42 -25.16
N LYS A 5 -18.78 10.13 -24.51
CA LYS A 5 -19.28 11.40 -25.03
C LYS A 5 -18.07 12.33 -25.13
N GLU A 6 -17.88 12.95 -26.29
CA GLU A 6 -16.89 14.01 -26.45
C GLU A 6 -17.15 15.11 -25.40
N PRO A 7 -16.10 15.67 -24.79
CA PRO A 7 -16.27 16.71 -23.78
C PRO A 7 -16.94 17.93 -24.42
N ILE A 8 -18.20 18.15 -24.07
CA ILE A 8 -19.00 19.30 -24.48
C ILE A 8 -18.37 20.56 -23.87
N SER A 9 -18.32 21.66 -24.61
CA SER A 9 -17.72 22.88 -24.08
C SER A 9 -18.55 23.43 -22.90
N LEU A 10 -17.87 24.05 -21.93
CA LEU A 10 -18.51 24.61 -20.73
C LEU A 10 -19.63 25.60 -21.08
N GLU A 11 -19.48 26.35 -22.18
CA GLU A 11 -20.50 27.28 -22.69
C GLU A 11 -21.74 26.57 -23.23
N GLU A 12 -21.58 25.40 -23.85
CA GLU A 12 -22.69 24.61 -24.38
C GLU A 12 -23.49 23.92 -23.27
N GLU A 13 -22.83 23.40 -22.24
CA GLU A 13 -23.51 22.81 -21.07
C GLU A 13 -24.32 23.87 -20.29
N ILE A 14 -23.79 25.10 -20.17
CA ILE A 14 -24.52 26.21 -19.55
C ILE A 14 -25.75 26.58 -20.41
N LYS A 15 -25.58 26.70 -21.74
CA LYS A 15 -26.68 26.98 -22.67
C LYS A 15 -27.76 25.89 -22.64
N GLU A 16 -27.38 24.61 -22.54
CA GLU A 16 -28.31 23.49 -22.44
C GLU A 16 -29.09 23.51 -21.11
N ASN A 17 -28.43 23.77 -20.00
CA ASN A 17 -29.09 23.93 -18.69
C ASN A 17 -30.07 25.11 -18.71
N ARG A 18 -29.71 26.26 -19.32
CA ARG A 18 -30.61 27.42 -19.46
C ARG A 18 -31.83 27.08 -20.32
N ARG A 19 -31.66 26.34 -21.43
CA ARG A 19 -32.78 25.87 -22.28
C ARG A 19 -33.73 24.94 -21.55
N SER A 20 -33.23 24.09 -20.66
CA SER A 20 -34.06 23.18 -19.85
C SER A 20 -34.92 23.92 -18.81
N SER A 21 -34.49 25.11 -18.39
CA SER A 21 -35.10 25.89 -17.30
C SER A 21 -35.96 27.07 -17.81
N SER A 22 -35.78 27.52 -19.07
CA SER A 22 -36.49 28.68 -19.63
C SER A 22 -36.69 28.56 -21.16
N ASN A 23 -37.92 28.74 -21.64
CA ASN A 23 -38.32 28.71 -23.06
C ASN A 23 -37.95 29.99 -23.86
N LYS A 24 -36.99 30.80 -23.39
CA LYS A 24 -36.62 32.06 -24.08
C LYS A 24 -35.38 31.88 -24.97
N THR A 25 -35.46 32.45 -26.16
CA THR A 25 -34.34 32.62 -27.10
C THR A 25 -33.22 33.44 -26.44
N LEU A 26 -32.07 32.80 -26.23
CA LEU A 26 -30.89 33.35 -25.56
C LEU A 26 -30.07 34.18 -26.56
N ASP A 27 -30.32 35.49 -26.61
CA ASP A 27 -29.38 36.46 -27.20
C ASP A 27 -28.59 37.15 -26.07
N ALA A 28 -27.26 37.12 -26.20
CA ALA A 28 -26.19 37.64 -25.34
C ALA A 28 -25.63 36.70 -24.22
N PRO A 29 -24.29 36.59 -24.07
CA PRO A 29 -23.61 35.69 -23.14
C PRO A 29 -23.40 36.35 -21.78
N GLU A 30 -24.46 36.90 -21.18
CA GLU A 30 -24.34 37.47 -19.83
C GLU A 30 -24.48 36.37 -18.78
N PHE A 31 -23.73 36.52 -17.68
CA PHE A 31 -23.73 35.61 -16.54
C PHE A 31 -25.04 35.80 -15.76
N GLU A 32 -25.80 34.72 -15.59
CA GLU A 32 -27.04 34.71 -14.81
C GLU A 32 -26.77 34.19 -13.39
N LEU A 33 -27.54 34.66 -12.40
CA LEU A 33 -27.45 34.16 -11.03
C LEU A 33 -27.72 32.64 -10.94
N SER A 34 -28.51 32.09 -11.87
CA SER A 34 -28.81 30.66 -12.02
C SER A 34 -27.57 29.83 -12.36
N ASP A 35 -26.58 30.40 -13.04
CA ASP A 35 -25.34 29.71 -13.42
C ASP A 35 -24.50 29.35 -12.18
N ILE A 36 -24.68 30.06 -11.06
CA ILE A 36 -24.00 29.75 -9.79
C ILE A 36 -24.32 28.32 -9.36
N PHE A 37 -25.58 27.87 -9.50
CA PHE A 37 -25.97 26.50 -9.15
C PHE A 37 -25.30 25.47 -10.07
N TYR A 38 -25.12 25.80 -11.34
CA TYR A 38 -24.37 24.96 -12.27
C TYR A 38 -22.91 24.82 -11.86
N PHE A 39 -22.22 25.92 -11.56
CA PHE A 39 -20.83 25.86 -11.09
C PHE A 39 -20.68 25.17 -9.73
N CYS A 40 -21.60 25.40 -8.80
CA CYS A 40 -21.63 24.66 -7.53
C CYS A 40 -21.81 23.16 -7.76
N ARG A 41 -22.75 22.77 -8.63
CA ARG A 41 -22.98 21.36 -8.99
C ARG A 41 -21.75 20.75 -9.66
N LYS A 42 -21.16 21.40 -10.67
CA LYS A 42 -19.94 20.92 -11.34
C LYS A 42 -18.75 20.85 -10.38
N GLY A 43 -18.63 21.80 -9.46
CA GLY A 43 -17.65 21.76 -8.38
C GLY A 43 -17.82 20.53 -7.50
N VAL A 44 -19.05 20.27 -7.02
CA VAL A 44 -19.38 19.07 -6.23
C VAL A 44 -19.16 17.78 -7.03
N GLU A 45 -19.60 17.72 -8.28
CA GLU A 45 -19.36 16.58 -9.19
C GLU A 45 -17.86 16.34 -9.37
N SER A 46 -17.05 17.39 -9.58
CA SER A 46 -15.60 17.24 -9.72
C SER A 46 -14.89 16.75 -8.46
N ILE A 47 -15.42 17.09 -7.28
CA ILE A 47 -14.92 16.61 -5.98
C ILE A 47 -15.36 15.15 -5.77
N MET A 48 -16.60 14.82 -6.14
CA MET A 48 -17.18 13.48 -5.97
C MET A 48 -16.57 12.47 -6.95
N ASP A 49 -16.31 12.88 -8.19
CA ASP A 49 -15.69 12.07 -9.23
C ASP A 49 -14.16 12.20 -9.28
N ASP A 50 -13.55 12.81 -8.25
CA ASP A 50 -12.13 13.03 -8.26
C ASP A 50 -11.36 11.70 -8.40
N GLU A 51 -10.35 11.70 -9.26
CA GLU A 51 -9.54 10.51 -9.46
C GLU A 51 -8.73 10.16 -8.21
N VAL A 52 -8.63 11.07 -7.23
CA VAL A 52 -7.82 10.91 -6.02
C VAL A 52 -8.57 10.12 -4.95
N THR A 53 -9.81 10.48 -4.59
CA THR A 53 -10.56 9.77 -3.52
C THR A 53 -10.88 8.34 -3.92
N LYS A 54 -11.11 8.08 -5.22
CA LYS A 54 -11.29 6.72 -5.76
C LYS A 54 -10.09 5.81 -5.49
N ARG A 55 -8.88 6.35 -5.36
CA ARG A 55 -7.64 5.58 -5.04
C ARG A 55 -7.52 5.22 -3.56
N PHE A 56 -8.34 5.83 -2.71
CA PHE A 56 -8.42 5.56 -1.28
C PHE A 56 -9.65 4.74 -0.89
N SER A 57 -10.34 4.15 -1.87
CA SER A 57 -11.50 3.26 -1.66
C SER A 57 -11.13 1.83 -2.04
N ALA A 58 -11.62 0.83 -1.29
CA ALA A 58 -11.42 -0.58 -1.65
C ALA A 58 -11.99 -0.89 -3.05
N GLU A 59 -11.32 -1.80 -3.78
CA GLU A 59 -11.78 -2.18 -5.12
C GLU A 59 -13.05 -3.04 -5.00
N GLU A 60 -14.16 -2.57 -5.58
CA GLU A 60 -15.39 -3.35 -5.65
C GLU A 60 -15.33 -4.35 -6.81
N LEU A 61 -15.33 -5.64 -6.48
CA LEU A 61 -15.40 -6.70 -7.48
C LEU A 61 -16.79 -6.77 -8.13
N GLU A 62 -16.84 -6.76 -9.47
CA GLU A 62 -18.09 -6.95 -10.23
C GLU A 62 -18.72 -8.34 -9.99
N SER A 63 -17.89 -9.34 -9.65
CA SER A 63 -18.33 -10.72 -9.42
C SER A 63 -18.32 -11.10 -7.93
N TRP A 64 -19.36 -11.78 -7.47
CA TRP A 64 -19.39 -12.37 -6.13
C TRP A 64 -18.41 -13.52 -6.00
N ASN A 65 -17.64 -13.53 -4.92
CA ASN A 65 -16.82 -14.68 -4.53
C ASN A 65 -17.05 -15.03 -3.06
N LEU A 66 -16.53 -16.18 -2.63
CA LEU A 66 -16.67 -16.62 -1.24
C LEU A 66 -15.91 -15.71 -0.25
N LEU A 67 -15.14 -14.72 -0.71
CA LEU A 67 -14.39 -13.77 0.11
C LEU A 67 -15.11 -12.41 0.23
N SER A 68 -16.12 -12.13 -0.61
CA SER A 68 -16.89 -10.89 -0.60
C SER A 68 -17.51 -10.68 0.78
N ARG A 69 -16.96 -9.70 1.52
CA ARG A 69 -17.21 -9.53 2.96
C ARG A 69 -18.64 -9.15 3.32
N THR A 70 -19.39 -8.59 2.38
CA THR A 70 -20.82 -8.25 2.54
C THR A 70 -21.29 -7.74 1.19
N ASN A 71 -21.88 -8.60 0.37
CA ASN A 71 -22.63 -8.11 -0.78
C ASN A 71 -24.11 -8.02 -0.36
N TYR A 72 -24.57 -6.79 -0.14
CA TYR A 72 -25.93 -6.49 0.32
C TYR A 72 -27.02 -6.75 -0.75
N ASN A 73 -26.63 -7.04 -2.00
CA ASN A 73 -27.56 -7.09 -3.15
C ASN A 73 -27.96 -8.51 -3.60
N PHE A 74 -27.47 -9.58 -2.96
CA PHE A 74 -27.94 -10.94 -3.28
C PHE A 74 -29.22 -11.30 -2.52
N HIS A 75 -30.36 -10.93 -3.11
CA HIS A 75 -31.69 -11.21 -2.54
C HIS A 75 -32.09 -12.70 -2.55
N TYR A 76 -31.37 -13.59 -3.26
CA TYR A 76 -31.67 -15.02 -3.31
C TYR A 76 -30.40 -15.88 -3.25
N ILE A 77 -30.05 -16.34 -2.06
CA ILE A 77 -29.02 -17.37 -1.86
C ILE A 77 -29.75 -18.72 -1.73
N SER A 78 -29.45 -19.67 -2.61
CA SER A 78 -30.03 -21.02 -2.53
C SER A 78 -29.61 -21.74 -1.22
N LEU A 79 -30.48 -22.59 -0.66
CA LEU A 79 -30.19 -23.35 0.57
C LEU A 79 -28.86 -24.13 0.49
N ARG A 80 -28.55 -24.72 -0.67
CA ARG A 80 -27.28 -25.42 -0.92
C ARG A 80 -26.07 -24.49 -0.75
N LEU A 81 -26.17 -23.27 -1.29
CA LEU A 81 -25.11 -22.27 -1.20
C LEU A 81 -24.97 -21.74 0.24
N THR A 82 -26.09 -21.59 0.97
CA THR A 82 -26.08 -21.22 2.39
C THR A 82 -25.39 -22.26 3.27
N ILE A 83 -25.63 -23.56 3.03
CA ILE A 83 -24.95 -24.64 3.75
C ILE A 83 -23.44 -24.61 3.47
N LEU A 84 -23.04 -24.48 2.20
CA LEU A 84 -21.62 -24.37 1.82
C LEU A 84 -20.95 -23.14 2.44
N TRP A 85 -21.65 -22.01 2.47
CA TRP A 85 -21.18 -20.80 3.14
C TRP A 85 -21.01 -21.02 4.65
N GLY A 86 -21.97 -21.65 5.33
CA GLY A 86 -21.90 -21.94 6.76
C GLY A 86 -20.74 -22.88 7.12
N VAL A 87 -20.52 -23.93 6.34
CA VAL A 87 -19.35 -24.81 6.49
C VAL A 87 -18.06 -24.04 6.25
N GLY A 88 -18.01 -23.22 5.19
CA GLY A 88 -16.85 -22.36 4.90
C GLY A 88 -16.56 -21.38 6.03
N PHE A 89 -17.58 -20.78 6.62
CA PHE A 89 -17.47 -19.93 7.80
C PHE A 89 -16.85 -20.68 8.98
N LEU A 90 -17.40 -21.86 9.33
CA LEU A 90 -16.86 -22.68 10.42
C LEU A 90 -15.39 -23.04 10.20
N VAL A 91 -15.03 -23.51 9.01
CA VAL A 91 -13.64 -23.86 8.66
C VAL A 91 -12.72 -22.64 8.80
N ARG A 92 -13.14 -21.48 8.29
CA ARG A 92 -12.35 -20.25 8.33
C ARG A 92 -12.09 -19.76 9.74
N TYR A 93 -13.12 -19.68 10.58
CA TYR A 93 -12.99 -19.03 11.89
C TYR A 93 -12.58 -20.00 13.01
N CYS A 94 -12.90 -21.29 12.90
CA CYS A 94 -12.53 -22.27 13.94
C CYS A 94 -11.18 -22.97 13.67
N PHE A 95 -10.70 -23.01 12.43
CA PHE A 95 -9.46 -23.71 12.08
C PHE A 95 -8.43 -22.81 11.41
N LEU A 96 -8.78 -22.17 10.29
CA LEU A 96 -7.81 -21.38 9.52
C LEU A 96 -7.36 -20.11 10.27
N LEU A 97 -8.29 -19.36 10.86
CA LEU A 97 -7.97 -18.13 11.58
C LEU A 97 -7.10 -18.39 12.82
N PRO A 98 -7.41 -19.36 13.71
CA PRO A 98 -6.52 -19.69 14.83
C PRO A 98 -5.12 -20.12 14.37
N LEU A 99 -5.02 -20.91 13.31
CA LEU A 99 -3.74 -21.29 12.72
C LEU A 99 -2.96 -20.06 12.22
N ARG A 100 -3.62 -19.14 11.51
CA ARG A 100 -3.00 -17.89 11.05
C ARG A 100 -2.52 -17.02 12.21
N VAL A 101 -3.33 -16.89 13.27
CA VAL A 101 -2.96 -16.14 14.47
C VAL A 101 -1.75 -16.79 15.17
N ALA A 102 -1.73 -18.12 15.28
CA ALA A 102 -0.60 -18.85 15.86
C ALA A 102 0.68 -18.62 15.03
N LEU A 103 0.61 -18.75 13.70
CA LEU A 103 1.76 -18.48 12.82
C LEU A 103 2.24 -17.03 12.90
N ALA A 104 1.32 -16.06 12.96
CA ALA A 104 1.67 -14.65 13.11
C ALA A 104 2.38 -14.39 14.44
N PHE A 105 1.86 -14.94 15.54
CA PHE A 105 2.48 -14.83 16.86
C PHE A 105 3.87 -15.47 16.86
N THR A 106 4.01 -16.70 16.36
CA THR A 106 5.29 -17.38 16.24
C THR A 106 6.29 -16.57 15.39
N GLY A 107 5.88 -16.06 14.23
CA GLY A 107 6.74 -15.27 13.35
C GLY A 107 7.22 -13.97 14.01
N ILE A 108 6.34 -13.24 14.69
CA ILE A 108 6.68 -12.00 15.38
C ILE A 108 7.56 -12.27 16.61
N SER A 109 7.23 -13.29 17.41
CA SER A 109 8.02 -13.66 18.59
C SER A 109 9.43 -14.11 18.21
N LEU A 110 9.57 -14.93 17.16
CA LEU A 110 10.88 -15.34 16.62
C LEU A 110 11.65 -14.16 16.05
N LEU A 111 10.98 -13.21 15.40
CA LEU A 111 11.63 -12.00 14.90
C LEU A 111 12.22 -11.21 16.08
N VAL A 112 11.39 -10.88 17.08
CA VAL A 112 11.81 -10.06 18.23
C VAL A 112 12.93 -10.72 19.03
N SER A 113 12.78 -12.01 19.35
CA SER A 113 13.79 -12.76 20.11
C SER A 113 15.05 -12.99 19.29
N GLY A 114 14.92 -13.44 18.04
CA GLY A 114 16.03 -13.73 17.14
C GLY A 114 16.88 -12.50 16.82
N THR A 115 16.26 -11.37 16.47
CA THR A 115 17.02 -10.13 16.21
C THR A 115 17.66 -9.57 17.49
N THR A 116 17.03 -9.76 18.65
CA THR A 116 17.64 -9.39 19.93
C THR A 116 18.88 -10.23 20.22
N MET A 117 18.83 -11.56 19.99
CA MET A 117 19.99 -12.44 20.16
C MET A 117 21.10 -12.11 19.16
N VAL A 118 20.77 -11.90 17.89
CA VAL A 118 21.74 -11.47 16.86
C VAL A 118 22.38 -10.13 17.23
N GLY A 119 21.64 -9.23 17.87
CA GLY A 119 22.13 -7.94 18.32
C GLY A 119 23.26 -8.02 19.36
N LEU A 120 23.34 -9.12 20.11
CA LEU A 120 24.41 -9.37 21.10
C LEU A 120 25.73 -9.77 20.43
N LEU A 121 25.71 -10.16 19.15
CA LEU A 121 26.91 -10.53 18.41
C LEU A 121 27.72 -9.29 18.01
N PRO A 122 29.06 -9.39 17.99
CA PRO A 122 29.91 -8.34 17.45
C PRO A 122 29.63 -8.12 15.97
N ASN A 123 29.82 -6.88 15.51
CA ASN A 123 29.64 -6.54 14.09
C ASN A 123 30.65 -7.31 13.24
N GLY A 124 30.14 -8.01 12.22
CA GLY A 124 30.95 -8.85 11.35
C GLY A 124 30.08 -9.78 10.51
N ARG A 125 30.75 -10.62 9.70
CA ARG A 125 30.09 -11.48 8.71
C ARG A 125 29.10 -12.47 9.32
N HIS A 126 29.38 -12.98 10.52
CA HIS A 126 28.49 -13.93 11.21
C HIS A 126 27.19 -13.27 11.67
N LYS A 127 27.28 -12.05 12.23
CA LYS A 127 26.10 -11.27 12.62
C LYS A 127 25.23 -10.97 11.41
N GLU A 128 25.84 -10.51 10.31
CA GLU A 128 25.12 -10.21 9.07
C GLU A 128 24.45 -11.45 8.47
N PHE A 129 25.18 -12.56 8.39
CA PHE A 129 24.66 -13.84 7.92
C PHE A 129 23.46 -14.29 8.76
N LEU A 130 23.59 -14.30 10.08
CA LEU A 130 22.53 -14.74 10.98
C LEU A 130 21.34 -13.78 10.93
N SER A 131 21.60 -12.46 10.92
CA SER A 131 20.57 -11.42 10.79
C SER A 131 19.73 -11.63 9.54
N LYS A 132 20.38 -11.84 8.39
CA LYS A 132 19.70 -12.13 7.12
C LYS A 132 18.80 -13.36 7.21
N HIS A 133 19.30 -14.47 7.75
CA HIS A 133 18.53 -15.70 7.85
C HIS A 133 17.36 -15.61 8.83
N VAL A 134 17.57 -14.97 9.99
CA VAL A 134 16.52 -14.74 10.99
C VAL A 134 15.40 -13.88 10.39
N HIS A 135 15.74 -12.75 9.79
CA HIS A 135 14.75 -11.87 9.16
C HIS A 135 13.96 -12.60 8.06
N LEU A 136 14.66 -13.21 7.09
CA LEU A 136 14.01 -13.92 5.99
C LEU A 136 13.09 -15.05 6.48
N MET A 137 13.54 -15.83 7.46
CA MET A 137 12.74 -16.92 8.05
C MET A 137 11.48 -16.37 8.71
N CYS A 138 11.60 -15.32 9.54
CA CYS A 138 10.46 -14.74 10.24
C CYS A 138 9.46 -14.07 9.28
N TYR A 139 9.94 -13.30 8.29
CA TYR A 139 9.06 -12.70 7.28
C TYR A 139 8.32 -13.77 6.48
N ARG A 140 9.00 -14.87 6.11
CA ARG A 140 8.37 -16.01 5.42
C ARG A 140 7.31 -16.72 6.26
N ILE A 141 7.46 -16.77 7.59
CA ILE A 141 6.43 -17.27 8.50
C ILE A 141 5.24 -16.29 8.54
N CYS A 142 5.51 -14.98 8.67
CA CYS A 142 4.46 -13.96 8.65
C CYS A 142 3.65 -13.97 7.34
N ILE A 143 4.32 -14.14 6.19
CA ILE A 143 3.65 -14.28 4.89
C ILE A 143 2.75 -15.51 4.82
N ARG A 144 3.18 -16.64 5.41
CA ARG A 144 2.33 -17.84 5.53
C ARG A 144 1.12 -17.61 6.42
N ALA A 145 1.27 -16.82 7.49
CA ALA A 145 0.15 -16.41 8.33
C ALA A 145 -0.89 -15.57 7.55
N LEU A 146 -0.44 -14.81 6.53
CA LEU A 146 -1.31 -14.09 5.60
C LEU A 146 -1.84 -14.97 4.46
N THR A 147 -1.40 -16.23 4.37
CA THR A 147 -1.68 -17.15 3.25
C THR A 147 -1.35 -16.57 1.88
N ALA A 148 -0.40 -15.64 1.81
CA ALA A 148 -0.08 -14.99 0.55
C ALA A 148 0.71 -15.94 -0.35
N ILE A 149 0.26 -16.04 -1.60
CA ILE A 149 0.95 -16.76 -2.67
C ILE A 149 1.61 -15.69 -3.54
N ILE A 150 2.94 -15.68 -3.58
CA ILE A 150 3.71 -14.60 -4.21
C ILE A 150 4.51 -15.16 -5.38
N THR A 151 4.27 -14.62 -6.57
CA THR A 151 5.06 -14.89 -7.76
C THR A 151 6.06 -13.75 -7.95
N TYR A 152 7.34 -14.09 -8.08
CA TYR A 152 8.42 -13.12 -8.24
C TYR A 152 8.94 -13.20 -9.67
N HIS A 153 8.91 -12.07 -10.37
CA HIS A 153 9.45 -11.91 -11.72
C HIS A 153 10.79 -11.17 -11.66
N HIS A 154 11.67 -11.42 -12.64
CA HIS A 154 12.94 -10.70 -12.81
C HIS A 154 13.86 -10.65 -11.57
N ARG A 155 14.06 -11.80 -10.92
CA ARG A 155 14.86 -11.93 -9.67
C ARG A 155 16.33 -11.52 -9.86
N GLU A 156 16.84 -11.52 -11.07
CA GLU A 156 18.17 -11.04 -11.44
C GLU A 156 18.37 -9.54 -11.17
N ASN A 157 17.30 -8.75 -11.18
CA ASN A 157 17.30 -7.29 -10.99
C ASN A 157 17.06 -6.89 -9.53
N ARG A 158 17.26 -7.80 -8.57
CA ARG A 158 17.04 -7.51 -7.15
C ARG A 158 17.92 -6.35 -6.67
N PRO A 159 17.39 -5.51 -5.75
CA PRO A 159 18.15 -4.43 -5.15
C PRO A 159 19.42 -4.94 -4.48
N ARG A 160 20.52 -4.23 -4.72
CA ARG A 160 21.85 -4.53 -4.17
C ARG A 160 22.23 -3.51 -3.10
N ASN A 161 23.18 -3.89 -2.24
CA ASN A 161 23.70 -3.02 -1.18
C ASN A 161 24.12 -1.64 -1.70
N GLY A 162 23.80 -0.59 -0.93
CA GLY A 162 23.98 0.80 -1.32
C GLY A 162 23.08 1.28 -2.48
N GLY A 163 22.00 0.55 -2.77
CA GLY A 163 20.94 0.96 -3.70
C GLY A 163 19.64 1.29 -2.97
N ILE A 164 18.65 1.74 -3.74
CA ILE A 164 17.32 2.12 -3.24
C ILE A 164 16.25 1.30 -3.97
N CYS A 165 15.54 0.46 -3.25
CA CYS A 165 14.34 -0.22 -3.70
C CYS A 165 13.14 0.72 -3.58
N VAL A 166 12.50 1.00 -4.71
CA VAL A 166 11.34 1.90 -4.81
C VAL A 166 10.13 1.08 -5.21
N ALA A 167 9.12 1.00 -4.34
CA ALA A 167 7.90 0.23 -4.60
C ALA A 167 6.63 1.07 -4.43
N ASN A 168 5.57 0.74 -5.18
CA ASN A 168 4.23 1.25 -4.89
C ASN A 168 3.72 0.71 -3.56
N HIS A 169 2.79 1.42 -2.92
CA HIS A 169 2.35 1.12 -1.56
C HIS A 169 0.83 0.98 -1.43
N THR A 170 0.39 -0.21 -1.06
CA THR A 170 -1.00 -0.56 -0.79
C THR A 170 -1.28 -0.76 0.68
N SER A 171 -0.33 -1.34 1.42
CA SER A 171 -0.54 -1.73 2.82
C SER A 171 0.79 -1.93 3.55
N PRO A 172 0.85 -1.80 4.88
CA PRO A 172 2.03 -2.19 5.68
C PRO A 172 2.49 -3.63 5.42
N ILE A 173 1.61 -4.49 4.92
CA ILE A 173 1.93 -5.87 4.50
C ILE A 173 2.98 -5.89 3.36
N ASP A 174 3.03 -4.86 2.50
CA ASP A 174 3.99 -4.75 1.39
C ASP A 174 5.44 -4.89 1.86
N VAL A 175 5.74 -4.33 3.04
CA VAL A 175 7.05 -4.41 3.68
C VAL A 175 7.44 -5.88 3.90
N ILE A 176 6.51 -6.68 4.44
CA ILE A 176 6.74 -8.09 4.75
C ILE A 176 6.83 -8.90 3.44
N ILE A 177 5.99 -8.58 2.44
CA ILE A 177 6.01 -9.24 1.12
C ILE A 177 7.37 -9.06 0.45
N LEU A 178 7.87 -7.83 0.37
CA LEU A 178 9.18 -7.55 -0.22
C LEU A 178 10.29 -8.18 0.63
N ALA A 179 10.25 -7.99 1.95
CA ALA A 179 11.29 -8.51 2.85
C ALA A 179 11.29 -10.05 3.00
N SER A 180 10.29 -10.76 2.48
CA SER A 180 10.30 -12.23 2.45
C SER A 180 11.19 -12.83 1.35
N ASP A 181 11.56 -12.01 0.36
CA ASP A 181 12.41 -12.39 -0.78
C ASP A 181 13.68 -11.53 -0.92
N GLY A 182 13.68 -10.32 -0.35
CA GLY A 182 14.86 -9.46 -0.24
C GLY A 182 15.22 -9.13 1.20
N TYR A 183 16.39 -8.52 1.41
CA TYR A 183 16.87 -8.14 2.73
C TYR A 183 17.18 -6.64 2.72
N TYR A 184 16.29 -5.86 3.34
CA TYR A 184 16.21 -4.40 3.16
C TYR A 184 16.41 -3.64 4.47
N ALA A 185 17.01 -2.46 4.38
CA ALA A 185 16.90 -1.45 5.40
C ALA A 185 15.60 -0.66 5.17
N MET A 186 14.60 -0.91 6.00
CA MET A 186 13.35 -0.13 6.00
C MET A 186 13.55 1.30 6.49
N VAL A 187 12.74 2.19 5.92
CA VAL A 187 12.60 3.59 6.34
C VAL A 187 11.18 3.81 6.85
N GLY A 188 11.01 4.47 8.00
CA GLY A 188 9.68 4.82 8.46
C GLY A 188 9.67 5.70 9.70
N GLN A 189 8.46 6.03 10.17
CA GLN A 189 8.29 6.76 11.42
C GLN A 189 8.47 5.82 12.61
N ILE A 190 8.97 6.34 13.73
CA ILE A 190 8.96 5.64 15.02
C ILE A 190 7.50 5.51 15.51
N HIS A 191 7.14 4.30 15.93
CA HIS A 191 5.83 3.98 16.49
C HIS A 191 5.94 3.53 17.95
N GLY A 192 4.86 3.73 18.71
CA GLY A 192 4.69 3.18 20.06
C GLY A 192 4.15 1.74 20.05
N GLY A 193 3.79 1.24 21.25
CA GLY A 193 3.12 -0.05 21.42
C GLY A 193 3.90 -1.24 20.87
N LEU A 194 3.17 -2.22 20.34
CA LEU A 194 3.74 -3.45 19.76
C LEU A 194 4.67 -3.16 18.57
N MET A 195 4.27 -2.25 17.68
CA MET A 195 5.11 -1.86 16.53
C MET A 195 6.44 -1.25 16.98
N GLY A 196 6.44 -0.44 18.03
CA GLY A 196 7.67 0.09 18.62
C GLY A 196 8.58 -0.99 19.21
N VAL A 197 8.01 -2.04 19.83
CA VAL A 197 8.80 -3.20 20.30
C VAL A 197 9.46 -3.92 19.14
N ILE A 198 8.71 -4.18 18.07
CA ILE A 198 9.22 -4.81 16.85
C ILE A 198 10.33 -3.96 16.23
N GLN A 199 10.09 -2.65 16.01
CA GLN A 199 11.09 -1.71 15.46
C GLN A 199 12.38 -1.71 16.27
N ARG A 200 12.29 -1.60 17.61
CA ARG A 200 13.46 -1.63 18.51
C ARG A 200 14.22 -2.95 18.43
N ALA A 201 13.52 -4.08 18.30
CA ALA A 201 14.16 -5.37 18.18
C ALA A 201 14.90 -5.51 16.84
N MET A 202 14.33 -5.03 15.74
CA MET A 202 14.91 -5.14 14.39
C MET A 202 16.19 -4.31 14.24
N VAL A 203 16.22 -3.10 14.81
CA VAL A 203 17.39 -2.19 14.75
C VAL A 203 18.65 -2.82 15.36
N LYS A 204 18.48 -3.71 16.35
CA LYS A 204 19.61 -4.41 16.99
C LYS A 204 20.38 -5.31 16.01
N ALA A 205 19.70 -5.84 15.01
CA ALA A 205 20.26 -6.80 14.07
C ALA A 205 20.54 -6.21 12.68
N CYS A 206 19.87 -5.12 12.30
CA CYS A 206 20.05 -4.45 11.02
C CYS A 206 19.85 -2.93 11.18
N PRO A 207 20.67 -2.07 10.52
CA PRO A 207 20.56 -0.62 10.61
C PRO A 207 19.34 -0.10 9.82
N HIS A 208 18.14 -0.26 10.38
CA HIS A 208 16.93 0.38 9.89
C HIS A 208 16.94 1.88 10.21
N VAL A 209 16.35 2.69 9.32
CA VAL A 209 16.32 4.15 9.47
C VAL A 209 14.93 4.57 9.95
N TRP A 210 14.82 4.90 11.23
CA TRP A 210 13.57 5.39 11.82
C TRP A 210 13.66 6.88 12.12
N PHE A 211 12.62 7.62 11.76
CA PHE A 211 12.52 9.05 11.99
C PHE A 211 11.47 9.37 13.05
N GLU A 212 11.75 10.37 13.87
CA GLU A 212 10.71 10.97 14.71
C GLU A 212 9.72 11.76 13.84
N ARG A 213 8.47 11.89 14.30
CA ARG A 213 7.43 12.62 13.55
C ARG A 213 7.80 14.08 13.26
N SER A 214 8.59 14.70 14.14
CA SER A 214 9.18 16.03 13.96
C SER A 214 10.21 16.05 12.83
N GLU A 215 11.12 15.08 12.82
CA GLU A 215 12.20 14.95 11.83
C GLU A 215 11.70 14.65 10.41
N VAL A 216 10.60 13.90 10.25
CA VAL A 216 10.03 13.59 8.93
C VAL A 216 9.62 14.87 8.17
N LYS A 217 9.36 15.97 8.87
CA LYS A 217 9.04 17.26 8.24
C LYS A 217 10.28 17.95 7.65
N ASP A 218 11.48 17.63 8.15
CA ASP A 218 12.74 18.17 7.64
C ASP A 218 13.25 17.33 6.47
N ARG A 219 12.91 17.78 5.26
CA ARG A 219 13.31 17.12 4.01
C ARG A 219 14.83 17.01 3.86
N HIS A 220 15.58 18.02 4.32
CA HIS A 220 17.04 18.03 4.19
C HIS A 220 17.67 16.99 5.12
N LEU A 221 17.17 16.87 6.36
CA LEU A 221 17.63 15.85 7.30
C LEU A 221 17.36 14.43 6.77
N VAL A 222 16.15 14.19 6.24
CA VAL A 222 15.79 12.89 5.65
C VAL A 222 16.70 12.56 4.47
N ALA A 223 16.83 13.49 3.50
CA ALA A 223 17.67 13.28 2.33
C ALA A 223 19.14 13.02 2.70
N ARG A 224 19.67 13.75 3.69
CA ARG A 224 21.05 13.55 4.17
C ARG A 224 21.24 12.14 4.76
N ARG A 225 20.38 11.71 5.69
CA ARG A 225 20.50 10.37 6.31
C ARG A 225 20.37 9.24 5.29
N LEU A 226 19.45 9.38 4.33
CA LEU A 226 19.29 8.37 3.29
C LEU A 226 20.49 8.33 2.33
N THR A 227 21.05 9.49 1.99
CA THR A 227 22.28 9.59 1.19
C THR A 227 23.48 8.95 1.91
N GLU A 228 23.69 9.27 3.19
CA GLU A 228 24.74 8.67 4.01
C GLU A 228 24.59 7.15 4.11
N HIS A 229 23.36 6.64 4.20
CA HIS A 229 23.09 5.20 4.23
C HIS A 229 23.37 4.54 2.88
N ALA A 230 22.92 5.13 1.76
CA ALA A 230 23.09 4.56 0.43
C ALA A 230 24.54 4.62 -0.09
N ASN A 231 25.33 5.59 0.37
CA ASN A 231 26.76 5.68 0.05
C ASN A 231 27.58 4.59 0.73
N ASP A 232 27.13 4.07 1.87
CA ASP A 232 27.78 2.94 2.54
C ASP A 232 27.37 1.61 1.89
N LYS A 233 28.24 1.08 1.02
CA LYS A 233 28.01 -0.17 0.29
C LYS A 233 28.03 -1.42 1.17
N SER A 234 28.39 -1.30 2.46
CA SER A 234 28.24 -2.39 3.42
C SER A 234 26.79 -2.52 3.94
N LYS A 235 25.98 -1.46 3.79
CA LYS A 235 24.60 -1.45 4.26
C LYS A 235 23.62 -2.02 3.24
N LEU A 236 22.51 -2.54 3.76
CA LEU A 236 21.43 -3.09 2.97
C LEU A 236 20.78 -2.03 2.07
N PRO A 237 20.23 -2.43 0.91
CA PRO A 237 19.42 -1.53 0.10
C PRO A 237 18.27 -0.94 0.92
N ILE A 238 18.01 0.34 0.70
CA ILE A 238 16.93 1.06 1.37
C ILE A 238 15.62 0.69 0.69
N LEU A 239 14.58 0.33 1.45
CA LEU A 239 13.23 0.18 0.92
C LEU A 239 12.42 1.45 1.20
N ILE A 240 11.93 2.10 0.13
CA ILE A 240 11.09 3.28 0.21
C ILE A 240 9.80 3.12 -0.62
N PHE A 241 8.74 3.72 -0.09
CA PHE A 241 7.44 3.84 -0.72
C PHE A 241 7.21 5.33 -1.05
N PRO A 242 7.56 5.79 -2.26
CA PRO A 242 7.68 7.20 -2.58
C PRO A 242 6.32 7.92 -2.66
N GLU A 243 5.21 7.19 -2.62
CA GLU A 243 3.86 7.75 -2.52
C GLU A 243 3.62 8.44 -1.18
N GLY A 244 4.29 7.96 -0.12
CA GLY A 244 4.14 8.49 1.24
C GLY A 244 2.79 8.17 1.90
N THR A 245 1.94 7.37 1.25
CA THR A 245 0.65 6.89 1.74
C THR A 245 0.33 5.53 1.12
N CYS A 246 -0.62 4.80 1.70
CA CYS A 246 -1.19 3.57 1.14
C CYS A 246 -2.35 3.91 0.19
N ILE A 247 -2.43 3.24 -0.96
CA ILE A 247 -3.52 3.37 -1.95
C ILE A 247 -3.97 2.01 -2.51
N ASN A 248 -5.16 1.94 -3.11
CA ASN A 248 -5.83 0.70 -3.50
C ASN A 248 -5.21 -0.08 -4.70
N ASN A 249 -3.98 0.23 -5.13
CA ASN A 249 -3.24 -0.48 -6.21
C ASN A 249 -3.92 -0.52 -7.60
N THR A 250 -5.06 0.16 -7.79
CA THR A 250 -5.71 0.30 -9.11
C THR A 250 -4.97 1.32 -9.99
N SER A 251 -4.20 2.21 -9.37
CA SER A 251 -3.32 3.20 -9.99
C SER A 251 -2.18 3.54 -9.03
N VAL A 252 -1.25 4.42 -9.43
CA VAL A 252 -0.15 4.93 -8.58
C VAL A 252 -0.33 6.43 -8.32
N MET A 253 -0.01 6.88 -7.11
CA MET A 253 0.01 8.32 -6.81
C MET A 253 1.28 8.99 -7.31
N MET A 254 1.25 10.31 -7.40
CA MET A 254 2.44 11.10 -7.70
C MET A 254 3.53 10.84 -6.65
N PHE A 255 4.68 10.38 -7.11
CA PHE A 255 5.81 10.11 -6.25
C PHE A 255 6.42 11.39 -5.70
N LYS A 256 6.81 11.37 -4.43
CA LYS A 256 7.53 12.48 -3.80
C LYS A 256 8.95 12.56 -4.38
N LYS A 257 9.29 13.71 -4.98
CA LYS A 257 10.60 13.97 -5.59
C LYS A 257 11.78 13.63 -4.68
N GLY A 258 11.69 13.93 -3.38
CA GLY A 258 12.78 13.69 -2.41
C GLY A 258 13.23 12.24 -2.30
N SER A 259 12.39 11.27 -2.69
CA SER A 259 12.75 9.85 -2.77
C SER A 259 13.79 9.54 -3.86
N PHE A 260 14.00 10.45 -4.81
CA PHE A 260 14.88 10.28 -5.98
C PHE A 260 16.03 11.30 -6.01
N GLU A 261 16.18 12.13 -4.98
CA GLU A 261 17.28 13.11 -4.88
C GLU A 261 18.58 12.49 -4.33
N ILE A 262 18.54 11.22 -3.96
CA ILE A 262 19.68 10.48 -3.44
C ILE A 262 20.48 9.92 -4.62
N ASP A 263 21.78 10.20 -4.66
CA ASP A 263 22.71 9.68 -5.68
C ASP A 263 23.03 8.18 -5.44
N ALA A 264 22.06 7.33 -5.72
CA ALA A 264 22.17 5.89 -5.59
C ALA A 264 21.37 5.18 -6.70
N THR A 265 21.79 3.95 -7.03
CA THR A 265 21.06 3.14 -8.01
C THR A 265 19.65 2.85 -7.52
N VAL A 266 18.66 3.31 -8.28
CA VAL A 266 17.25 3.03 -8.03
C VAL A 266 16.86 1.71 -8.67
N TYR A 267 16.22 0.86 -7.88
CA TYR A 267 15.65 -0.43 -8.27
C TYR A 267 14.13 -0.33 -8.16
N PRO A 268 13.42 -0.11 -9.28
CA PRO A 268 11.98 -0.06 -9.28
C PRO A 268 11.40 -1.46 -9.05
N VAL A 269 10.40 -1.56 -8.18
CA VAL A 269 9.65 -2.77 -7.90
C VAL A 269 8.17 -2.44 -7.96
N ALA A 270 7.39 -3.30 -8.61
CA ALA A 270 5.94 -3.18 -8.62
C ALA A 270 5.33 -4.34 -7.83
N ILE A 271 4.39 -4.03 -6.95
CA ILE A 271 3.55 -4.99 -6.24
C ILE A 271 2.16 -4.89 -6.85
N LYS A 272 1.60 -6.01 -7.28
CA LYS A 272 0.22 -6.10 -7.74
C LYS A 272 -0.49 -7.18 -6.95
N TYR A 273 -1.62 -6.82 -6.36
CA TYR A 273 -2.53 -7.77 -5.73
C TYR A 273 -3.53 -8.27 -6.77
N ASP A 274 -3.92 -9.53 -6.63
CA ASP A 274 -5.04 -10.07 -7.38
C ASP A 274 -6.29 -9.97 -6.51
N PRO A 275 -7.22 -9.04 -6.81
CA PRO A 275 -8.38 -8.77 -5.97
C PRO A 275 -9.32 -9.98 -5.89
N GLN A 276 -9.20 -10.96 -6.79
CA GLN A 276 -9.97 -12.22 -6.72
C GLN A 276 -9.65 -13.04 -5.46
N PHE A 277 -8.41 -12.93 -4.95
CA PHE A 277 -7.94 -13.73 -3.81
C PHE A 277 -7.87 -12.95 -2.50
N GLY A 278 -8.11 -11.64 -2.54
CA GLY A 278 -8.23 -10.78 -1.37
C GLY A 278 -7.86 -9.34 -1.67
N ASP A 279 -8.42 -8.43 -0.88
CA ASP A 279 -8.04 -7.02 -0.89
C ASP A 279 -7.02 -6.77 0.22
N ALA A 280 -5.87 -6.21 -0.16
CA ALA A 280 -4.81 -5.80 0.77
C ALA A 280 -4.97 -4.35 1.23
N PHE A 281 -5.80 -3.57 0.53
CA PHE A 281 -6.18 -2.22 0.88
C PHE A 281 -7.20 -2.23 2.04
N PHE A 282 -7.08 -1.25 2.92
CA PHE A 282 -7.70 -1.23 4.26
C PHE A 282 -9.22 -1.19 4.27
#